data_AF-A0A0G1JPG9-F1
#
_entry.id   AF-A0A0G1JPG9-F1
#
_cell.length_a   1.000
_cell.length_b   1.000
_cell.length_c   1.000
_cell.angle_alpha   90.00
_cell.angle_beta   90.00
_cell.angle_gamma   90.00
#
_symmetry.space_group_name_H-M   'P 1'
#
loop_
_entity.id
_entity.type
_entity.pdbx_description
1 polymer ?
#
loop_
_entity_poly.entity_id
_entity_poly.type
_entity_poly.pdbx_seq_one_letter_code
_entity_poly.pdbx_strand_id
1 'polypeptide(L)'
;MPRGVRKAVNSPVISTKIVADSNDMQVGQPQYHKIPATGSISAEDFKDNFQVVDAPALGGKAAILAFMEEEVVVRLATTADKSQEPIPRFSVNGINQYIQRGKPEAIKRKFLQEIARSKHESINTPFARDGNGFDTYNLSKQHSLKYPFELIEDKNPRGRPWLEKILAEA
;
A
#
# COMPACT_ATOMS: atom_id res chain seq x y z
N MET A 1 -49.22 51.35 4.48
CA MET A 1 -49.13 49.92 4.08
C MET A 1 -47.89 49.33 4.75
N PRO A 2 -47.99 48.33 5.65
CA PRO A 2 -46.82 47.81 6.36
C PRO A 2 -46.06 46.77 5.50
N ARG A 3 -44.74 46.94 5.37
CA ARG A 3 -43.81 46.00 4.71
C ARG A 3 -43.61 44.75 5.58
N GLY A 4 -43.99 43.59 5.05
CA GLY A 4 -43.76 42.29 5.70
C GLY A 4 -42.28 41.89 5.68
N VAL A 5 -41.73 41.63 6.87
CA VAL A 5 -40.39 41.08 7.07
C VAL A 5 -40.41 39.59 6.73
N ARG A 6 -39.68 39.17 5.69
CA ARG A 6 -39.49 37.75 5.37
C ARG A 6 -38.43 37.17 6.31
N LYS A 7 -38.83 36.24 7.18
CA LYS A 7 -37.89 35.39 7.95
C LYS A 7 -37.27 34.37 6.99
N ALA A 8 -35.93 34.40 6.86
CA ALA A 8 -35.19 33.33 6.21
C ALA A 8 -35.25 32.08 7.09
N VAL A 9 -35.74 30.97 6.54
CA VAL A 9 -35.75 29.66 7.19
C VAL A 9 -34.41 28.98 6.88
N ASN A 10 -33.40 29.19 7.71
CA ASN A 10 -32.18 28.39 7.67
C ASN A 10 -32.53 26.99 8.18
N SER A 11 -32.71 26.05 7.25
CA SER A 11 -32.76 24.61 7.58
C SER A 11 -31.32 24.12 7.75
N PRO A 12 -30.91 23.62 8.92
CA PRO A 12 -29.61 22.99 9.07
C PRO A 12 -29.60 21.67 8.28
N VAL A 13 -28.68 21.52 7.33
CA VAL A 13 -28.40 20.24 6.68
C VAL A 13 -27.67 19.36 7.69
N ILE A 14 -28.39 18.48 8.36
CA ILE A 14 -27.80 17.42 9.18
C ILE A 14 -27.29 16.36 8.21
N SER A 15 -26.00 16.42 7.88
CA SER A 15 -25.32 15.32 7.20
C SER A 15 -25.20 14.15 8.18
N THR A 16 -26.03 13.12 8.02
CA THR A 16 -25.92 11.84 8.72
C THR A 16 -24.81 10.95 8.16
N LYS A 17 -24.00 11.45 7.21
CA LYS A 17 -22.82 10.73 6.74
C LYS A 17 -21.66 11.02 7.67
N ILE A 18 -21.27 10.00 8.42
CA ILE A 18 -19.95 9.91 9.04
C ILE A 18 -18.93 10.12 7.91
N VAL A 19 -18.28 11.28 7.90
CA VAL A 19 -17.12 11.53 7.05
C VAL A 19 -15.99 10.73 7.69
N ALA A 20 -15.83 9.49 7.26
CA ALA A 20 -14.66 8.70 7.63
C ALA A 20 -13.49 9.24 6.80
N ASP A 21 -12.56 9.94 7.46
CA ASP A 21 -11.30 10.32 6.84
C ASP A 21 -10.48 9.06 6.55
N SER A 22 -9.74 9.05 5.45
CA SER A 22 -8.98 7.87 5.02
C SER A 22 -7.89 7.44 6.04
N ASN A 23 -7.57 8.32 7.00
CA ASN A 23 -6.65 8.07 8.11
C ASN A 23 -7.30 7.32 9.29
N ASP A 24 -8.63 7.29 9.39
CA ASP A 24 -9.36 6.62 10.47
C ASP A 24 -9.78 5.19 10.10
N MET A 25 -9.48 4.75 8.88
CA MET A 25 -9.74 3.36 8.49
C MET A 25 -8.70 2.46 9.16
N GLN A 26 -9.16 1.55 10.02
CA GLN A 26 -8.34 0.47 10.55
C GLN A 26 -7.85 -0.41 9.39
N VAL A 27 -6.62 -0.17 8.93
CA VAL A 27 -5.97 -0.99 7.90
C VAL A 27 -5.25 -2.14 8.59
N GLY A 28 -5.71 -3.37 8.34
CA GLY A 28 -5.19 -4.59 8.94
C GLY A 28 -6.16 -5.23 9.93
N GLN A 29 -6.16 -6.56 9.99
CA GLN A 29 -6.96 -7.30 10.97
C GLN A 29 -6.25 -7.28 12.33
N PRO A 30 -6.84 -6.70 13.41
CA PRO A 30 -6.27 -6.83 14.74
C PRO A 30 -6.45 -8.28 15.23
N GLN A 31 -5.40 -9.09 15.14
CA GLN A 31 -5.42 -10.49 15.59
C GLN A 31 -5.11 -10.63 17.08
N TYR A 32 -5.96 -10.09 17.95
CA TYR A 32 -5.86 -10.35 19.39
C TYR A 32 -7.20 -10.83 19.94
N HIS A 33 -7.30 -12.15 20.14
CA HIS A 33 -8.39 -12.76 20.90
C HIS A 33 -8.07 -12.65 22.40
N LYS A 34 -8.93 -11.97 23.16
CA LYS A 34 -8.79 -11.88 24.62
C LYS A 34 -9.31 -13.17 25.24
N ILE A 35 -8.41 -14.01 25.73
CA ILE A 35 -8.77 -15.18 26.53
C ILE A 35 -9.11 -14.71 27.95
N PRO A 36 -10.33 -14.92 28.47
CA PRO A 36 -10.68 -14.53 29.82
C PRO A 36 -9.93 -15.40 30.85
N ALA A 37 -9.53 -14.80 31.98
CA ALA A 37 -8.78 -15.49 33.04
C ALA A 37 -9.62 -16.55 33.80
N THR A 38 -10.95 -16.57 33.63
CA THR A 38 -11.85 -17.57 34.23
C THR A 38 -13.12 -17.70 33.37
N GLY A 39 -13.59 -18.95 33.16
CA GLY A 39 -14.78 -19.28 32.35
C GLY A 39 -14.51 -20.37 31.31
N SER A 40 -15.56 -20.93 30.72
CA SER A 40 -15.45 -21.88 29.60
C SER A 40 -15.34 -21.12 28.27
N ILE A 41 -14.28 -21.41 27.52
CA ILE A 41 -14.08 -20.95 26.14
C ILE A 41 -14.92 -21.82 25.21
N SER A 42 -15.73 -21.18 24.35
CA SER A 42 -16.52 -21.87 23.34
C SER A 42 -15.80 -21.83 21.98
N ALA A 43 -16.04 -22.83 21.12
CA ALA A 43 -15.41 -22.87 19.79
C ALA A 43 -15.91 -21.71 18.90
N GLU A 44 -17.09 -21.16 19.23
CA GLU A 44 -17.67 -19.98 18.60
C GLU A 44 -16.86 -18.69 18.87
N ASP A 45 -16.12 -18.60 19.99
CA ASP A 45 -15.30 -17.43 20.34
C ASP A 45 -14.03 -17.30 19.49
N PHE A 46 -13.63 -18.38 18.80
CA PHE A 46 -12.49 -18.45 17.89
C PHE A 46 -12.91 -18.54 16.43
N LYS A 47 -14.20 -18.38 16.13
CA LYS A 47 -14.66 -18.35 14.75
C LYS A 47 -14.20 -17.03 14.15
N ASP A 48 -13.09 -17.10 13.42
CA ASP A 48 -12.67 -16.04 12.52
C ASP A 48 -13.91 -15.64 11.70
N ASN A 49 -14.38 -14.41 11.88
CA ASN A 49 -15.43 -13.83 11.06
C ASN A 49 -14.81 -13.60 9.68
N PHE A 50 -14.74 -14.66 8.88
CA PHE A 50 -14.33 -14.57 7.48
C PHE A 50 -15.38 -13.72 6.78
N GLN A 51 -15.07 -12.43 6.61
CA GLN A 51 -15.78 -11.63 5.64
C GLN A 51 -15.40 -12.19 4.28
N VAL A 52 -16.30 -12.95 3.67
CA VAL A 52 -16.22 -13.28 2.26
C VAL A 52 -16.37 -11.96 1.53
N VAL A 53 -15.23 -11.33 1.23
CA VAL A 53 -15.19 -10.18 0.33
C VAL A 53 -15.61 -10.75 -1.01
N ASP A 54 -16.77 -10.34 -1.50
CA ASP A 54 -17.25 -10.71 -2.83
C ASP A 54 -16.08 -10.54 -3.79
N ALA A 55 -15.64 -11.65 -4.38
CA ALA A 55 -14.59 -11.64 -5.38
C ALA A 55 -15.01 -10.61 -6.43
N PRO A 56 -14.12 -9.71 -6.88
CA PRO A 56 -14.51 -8.70 -7.86
C PRO A 56 -15.15 -9.42 -9.04
N ALA A 57 -16.44 -9.15 -9.28
CA ALA A 57 -17.20 -9.67 -10.40
C ALA A 57 -16.32 -9.59 -11.66
N LEU A 58 -16.36 -10.60 -12.54
CA LEU A 58 -15.43 -10.77 -13.67
C LEU A 58 -15.09 -9.46 -14.44
N GLY A 59 -16.03 -8.51 -14.54
CA GLY A 59 -15.82 -7.18 -15.11
C GLY A 59 -14.77 -6.32 -14.40
N GLY A 60 -14.68 -6.38 -13.06
CA GLY A 60 -13.62 -5.73 -12.29
C GLY A 60 -12.25 -6.34 -12.55
N LYS A 61 -12.16 -7.67 -12.65
CA LYS A 61 -10.90 -8.35 -12.96
C LYS A 61 -10.40 -8.01 -14.37
N ALA A 62 -11.28 -8.00 -15.37
CA ALA A 62 -10.93 -7.61 -16.73
C ALA A 62 -10.40 -6.17 -16.81
N ALA A 63 -11.05 -5.23 -16.11
CA ALA A 63 -10.61 -3.83 -16.05
C ALA A 63 -9.24 -3.68 -15.36
N ILE A 64 -8.99 -4.43 -14.28
CA ILE A 64 -7.68 -4.44 -13.60
C ILE A 64 -6.60 -5.01 -14.53
N LEU A 65 -6.89 -6.11 -15.23
CA LEU A 65 -5.93 -6.71 -16.16
C LEU A 65 -5.59 -5.76 -17.32
N ALA A 66 -6.59 -5.07 -17.87
CA ALA A 66 -6.38 -4.06 -18.89
C ALA A 66 -5.49 -2.91 -18.38
N PHE A 67 -5.77 -2.40 -17.18
CA PHE A 67 -4.97 -1.36 -16.53
C PHE A 67 -3.51 -1.79 -16.29
N MET A 68 -3.28 -3.05 -15.93
CA MET A 68 -1.95 -3.60 -15.69
C MET A 68 -1.14 -3.83 -16.98
N GLU A 69 -1.81 -3.95 -18.12
CA GLU A 69 -1.18 -4.16 -19.43
C GLU A 69 -0.79 -2.85 -20.12
N GLU A 70 -1.26 -1.70 -19.62
CA GLU A 70 -0.89 -0.37 -20.12
C GLU A 70 0.62 -0.13 -20.06
N GLU A 71 1.14 0.56 -21.07
CA GLU A 71 2.55 0.95 -21.15
C GLU A 71 2.82 2.23 -20.36
N VAL A 72 3.92 2.22 -19.61
CA VAL A 72 4.46 3.32 -18.81
C VAL A 72 5.94 3.46 -19.09
N VAL A 73 6.42 4.70 -19.14
CA VAL A 73 7.85 4.99 -19.37
C VAL A 73 8.53 5.17 -18.02
N VAL A 74 9.47 4.28 -17.73
CA VAL A 74 10.15 4.22 -16.43
C VAL A 74 11.66 4.22 -16.66
N ARG A 75 12.39 4.87 -15.76
CA ARG A 75 13.85 4.83 -15.72
C ARG A 75 14.31 4.25 -14.39
N LEU A 76 15.02 3.14 -14.44
CA LEU A 76 15.70 2.62 -13.25
C LEU A 76 16.94 3.46 -12.94
N ALA A 77 17.16 3.76 -11.67
CA ALA A 77 18.34 4.49 -11.22
C ALA A 77 19.62 3.67 -11.51
N THR A 78 20.67 4.38 -11.89
CA THR A 78 22.02 3.81 -11.98
C THR A 78 22.55 3.53 -10.58
N THR A 79 23.46 2.56 -10.48
CA THR A 79 24.14 2.22 -9.23
C THR A 79 25.64 2.11 -9.51
N ALA A 80 26.45 2.54 -8.53
CA ALA A 80 27.90 2.40 -8.57
C ALA A 80 28.37 1.04 -8.00
N ASP A 81 27.47 0.30 -7.35
CA ASP A 81 27.78 -0.99 -6.75
C ASP A 81 27.86 -2.08 -7.83
N LYS A 82 29.03 -2.73 -7.93
CA LYS A 82 29.30 -3.83 -8.86
C LYS A 82 28.54 -5.11 -8.51
N SER A 83 28.09 -5.26 -7.25
CA SER A 83 27.30 -6.42 -6.83
C SER A 83 25.87 -6.37 -7.36
N GLN A 84 25.39 -5.20 -7.80
CA GLN A 84 24.05 -5.04 -8.30
C GLN A 84 23.95 -5.45 -9.78
N GLU A 85 22.86 -6.10 -10.12
CA GLU A 85 22.58 -6.49 -11.50
C GLU A 85 22.44 -5.25 -12.40
N PRO A 86 23.21 -5.16 -13.51
CA PRO A 86 23.13 -4.03 -14.43
C PRO A 86 21.84 -4.06 -15.27
N ILE A 87 21.32 -5.26 -15.55
CA ILE A 87 20.09 -5.50 -16.31
C ILE A 87 19.20 -6.45 -15.47
N PRO A 88 18.49 -5.93 -14.46
CA PRO A 88 17.59 -6.74 -13.65
C PRO A 88 16.49 -7.40 -14.50
N ARG A 89 16.12 -8.62 -14.10
CA ARG A 89 15.03 -9.40 -14.69
C ARG A 89 13.80 -9.33 -13.77
N PHE A 90 12.65 -9.00 -14.36
CA PHE A 90 11.35 -9.02 -13.71
C PHE A 90 10.46 -10.07 -14.38
N SER A 91 9.68 -10.82 -13.60
CA SER A 91 8.90 -11.96 -14.12
C SER A 91 7.47 -11.92 -13.60
N VAL A 92 6.53 -11.67 -14.52
CA VAL A 92 5.10 -11.64 -14.20
C VAL A 92 4.37 -12.64 -15.09
N ASN A 93 3.69 -13.61 -14.48
CA ASN A 93 2.89 -14.63 -15.16
C ASN A 93 3.66 -15.40 -16.25
N GLY A 94 4.95 -15.70 -16.02
CA GLY A 94 5.81 -16.42 -16.96
C GLY A 94 6.42 -15.56 -18.07
N ILE A 95 6.10 -14.27 -18.14
CA ILE A 95 6.74 -13.32 -19.07
C ILE A 95 7.87 -12.62 -18.34
N ASN A 96 9.07 -12.71 -18.91
CA ASN A 96 10.25 -12.03 -18.39
C ASN A 96 10.49 -10.72 -19.13
N GLN A 97 10.70 -9.64 -18.40
CA GLN A 97 11.17 -8.37 -18.92
C GLN A 97 12.55 -8.06 -18.32
N TYR A 98 13.49 -7.68 -19.17
CA TYR A 98 14.82 -7.23 -18.77
C TYR A 98 14.86 -5.72 -18.95
N ILE A 99 15.23 -4.98 -17.91
CA ILE A 99 15.21 -3.52 -17.93
C ILE A 99 16.62 -3.00 -17.68
N GLN A 100 17.10 -2.13 -18.57
CA GLN A 100 18.45 -1.55 -18.41
C GLN A 100 18.42 -0.37 -17.44
N ARG A 101 19.37 -0.33 -16.49
CA ARG A 101 19.52 0.83 -15.60
C ARG A 101 19.97 2.08 -16.36
N GLY A 102 19.47 3.24 -15.95
CA GLY A 102 19.85 4.56 -16.46
C GLY A 102 19.18 4.98 -17.77
N LYS A 103 18.48 4.06 -18.45
CA LYS A 103 17.76 4.37 -19.69
C LYS A 103 16.25 4.42 -19.45
N PRO A 104 15.53 5.37 -20.08
CA PRO A 104 14.08 5.34 -20.12
C PRO A 104 13.62 4.18 -21.01
N GLU A 105 12.79 3.30 -20.49
CA GLU A 105 12.22 2.17 -21.23
C GLU A 105 10.70 2.14 -21.06
N ALA A 106 9.99 1.83 -22.14
CA ALA A 106 8.55 1.62 -22.10
C ALA A 106 8.28 0.19 -21.62
N ILE A 107 7.66 0.06 -20.45
CA ILE A 107 7.34 -1.22 -19.83
C ILE A 107 5.85 -1.29 -19.51
N LYS A 108 5.32 -2.49 -19.39
CA LYS A 108 3.93 -2.68 -18.93
C LYS A 108 3.82 -2.41 -17.43
N ARG A 109 2.71 -1.82 -17.00
CA ARG A 109 2.44 -1.44 -15.60
C ARG A 109 2.59 -2.61 -14.62
N LYS A 110 2.28 -3.84 -15.03
CA LYS A 110 2.52 -5.05 -14.22
C LYS A 110 3.98 -5.23 -13.78
N PHE A 111 4.94 -4.85 -14.61
CA PHE A 111 6.36 -4.89 -14.24
C PHE A 111 6.73 -3.72 -13.33
N LEU A 112 6.13 -2.54 -13.54
CA LEU A 112 6.27 -1.42 -12.61
C LEU A 112 5.78 -1.77 -11.20
N GLN A 113 4.69 -2.54 -11.08
CA GLN A 113 4.22 -3.04 -9.80
C GLN A 113 5.27 -3.91 -9.10
N GLU A 114 5.89 -4.84 -9.82
CA GLU A 114 6.93 -5.73 -9.27
C GLU A 114 8.17 -4.93 -8.81
N ILE A 115 8.59 -3.94 -9.59
CA ILE A 115 9.66 -3.00 -9.24
C ILE A 115 9.31 -2.23 -7.96
N ALA A 116 8.11 -1.66 -7.88
CA ALA A 116 7.67 -0.85 -6.74
C ALA A 116 7.52 -1.68 -5.46
N ARG A 117 7.13 -2.94 -5.57
CA ARG A 117 7.03 -3.88 -4.44
C ARG A 117 8.37 -4.49 -4.03
N SER A 118 9.40 -4.39 -4.88
CA SER A 118 10.73 -4.91 -4.57
C SER A 118 11.43 -4.03 -3.54
N LYS A 119 11.20 -4.32 -2.26
CA LYS A 119 11.82 -3.65 -1.12
C LYS A 119 12.92 -4.50 -0.51
N HIS A 120 13.97 -3.85 -0.04
CA HIS A 120 15.00 -4.41 0.81
C HIS A 120 14.67 -4.05 2.26
N GLU A 121 14.57 -5.05 3.13
CA GLU A 121 14.39 -4.86 4.57
C GLU A 121 15.74 -5.02 5.27
N SER A 122 16.16 -3.99 5.99
CA SER A 122 17.30 -4.04 6.90
C SER A 122 16.79 -4.11 8.33
N ILE A 123 17.18 -5.15 9.04
CA ILE A 123 16.82 -5.37 10.45
C ILE A 123 18.08 -5.17 11.29
N ASN A 124 18.02 -4.22 12.22
CA ASN A 124 19.08 -3.95 13.17
C ASN A 124 18.55 -4.17 14.60
N THR A 125 19.36 -4.73 15.48
CA THR A 125 19.05 -4.95 16.90
C THR A 125 20.07 -4.24 17.79
N PRO A 126 20.09 -2.90 17.82
CA PRO A 126 20.97 -2.16 18.72
C PRO A 126 20.74 -2.57 20.17
N PHE A 127 21.86 -2.84 20.84
CA PHE A 127 21.93 -3.00 22.29
C PHE A 127 21.88 -1.63 22.94
N ALA A 128 21.00 -1.46 23.92
CA ALA A 128 20.91 -0.28 24.76
C ALA A 128 20.85 -0.72 26.23
N ARG A 129 21.73 -0.16 27.06
CA ARG A 129 21.68 -0.34 28.51
C ARG A 129 20.93 0.83 29.12
N ASP A 130 19.81 0.55 29.77
CA ASP A 130 19.01 1.56 30.45
C ASP A 130 19.79 2.14 31.65
N GLY A 131 19.44 3.35 32.09
CA GLY A 131 20.06 4.01 33.26
C GLY A 131 19.96 3.19 34.55
N ASN A 132 19.01 2.26 34.60
CA ASN A 132 18.81 1.30 35.69
C ASN A 132 19.68 0.02 35.56
N GLY A 133 20.55 -0.08 34.54
CA GLY A 133 21.47 -1.19 34.35
C GLY A 133 20.87 -2.44 33.68
N PHE A 134 19.61 -2.36 33.23
CA PHE A 134 18.97 -3.43 32.45
C PHE A 134 19.39 -3.36 30.99
N ASP A 135 19.72 -4.51 30.42
CA ASP A 135 20.06 -4.65 29.02
C ASP A 135 18.77 -4.77 28.19
N THR A 136 18.62 -3.88 27.21
CA THR A 136 17.49 -3.86 26.28
C THR A 136 17.99 -3.96 24.84
N TYR A 137 17.25 -4.70 24.00
CA TYR A 137 17.52 -4.78 22.57
C TYR A 137 16.36 -4.15 21.83
N ASN A 138 16.63 -3.06 21.11
CA ASN A 138 15.61 -2.41 20.30
C ASN A 138 15.67 -2.97 18.88
N LEU A 139 14.55 -3.48 18.37
CA LEU A 139 14.45 -3.93 16.98
C LEU A 139 14.12 -2.74 16.08
N SER A 140 15.05 -2.34 15.22
CA SER A 140 14.84 -1.31 14.20
C SER A 140 14.73 -1.98 12.83
N LYS A 141 13.61 -1.74 12.14
CA LYS A 141 13.38 -2.19 10.77
C LYS A 141 13.38 -0.99 9.84
N GLN A 142 14.13 -1.08 8.75
CA GLN A 142 14.18 -0.07 7.71
C GLN A 142 13.90 -0.70 6.36
N HIS A 143 12.99 -0.10 5.60
CA HIS A 143 12.65 -0.54 4.25
C HIS A 143 13.21 0.46 3.24
N SER A 144 13.89 -0.03 2.22
CA SER A 144 14.35 0.76 1.07
C SER A 144 13.97 0.08 -0.23
N LEU A 145 13.90 0.82 -1.34
CA LEU A 145 13.65 0.20 -2.64
C LEU A 145 14.89 -0.55 -3.12
N LYS A 146 14.73 -1.81 -3.51
CA LYS A 146 15.81 -2.63 -4.11
C LYS A 146 16.20 -2.07 -5.48
N TYR A 147 15.22 -1.58 -6.24
CA TYR A 147 15.41 -0.97 -7.54
C TYR A 147 14.82 0.45 -7.53
N PRO A 148 15.58 1.47 -7.09
CA PRO A 148 15.11 2.85 -7.16
C PRO A 148 14.80 3.23 -8.61
N PHE A 149 13.69 3.90 -8.84
CA PHE A 149 13.21 4.22 -10.18
C PHE A 149 12.51 5.58 -10.23
N GLU A 150 12.38 6.11 -11.44
CA GLU A 150 11.64 7.32 -11.75
C GLU A 150 10.57 7.01 -12.79
N LEU A 151 9.35 7.45 -12.54
CA LEU A 151 8.25 7.38 -13.49
C LEU A 151 8.28 8.63 -14.37
N ILE A 152 8.63 8.45 -15.65
CA ILE A 152 8.76 9.55 -16.61
C ILE A 152 7.40 9.90 -17.21
N GLU A 153 6.68 8.89 -17.70
CA GLU A 153 5.40 9.09 -18.35
C GLU A 153 4.41 7.99 -17.96
N ASP A 154 3.22 8.43 -17.54
CA ASP A 154 2.05 7.59 -17.34
C ASP A 154 0.83 8.35 -17.89
N LYS A 155 0.25 7.83 -18.97
CA LYS A 155 -0.88 8.46 -19.65
C LYS A 155 -2.19 8.30 -18.88
N ASN A 156 -2.25 7.37 -17.91
CA ASN A 156 -3.46 7.10 -17.16
C ASN A 156 -3.52 7.95 -15.88
N PRO A 157 -4.57 8.77 -15.68
CA PRO A 157 -4.70 9.61 -14.47
C PRO A 157 -4.81 8.79 -13.18
N ARG A 158 -5.22 7.52 -13.25
CA ARG A 158 -5.31 6.62 -12.09
C ARG A 158 -3.96 6.02 -11.69
N GLY A 159 -2.96 6.15 -12.55
CA GLY A 159 -1.67 5.49 -12.40
C GLY A 159 -0.84 6.00 -11.22
N ARG A 160 -0.72 7.32 -11.05
CA ARG A 160 0.06 7.91 -9.94
C ARG A 160 -0.52 7.58 -8.54
N PRO A 161 -1.82 7.81 -8.27
CA PRO A 161 -2.41 7.44 -6.97
C PRO A 161 -2.29 5.94 -6.67
N TRP A 162 -2.40 5.09 -7.71
CA TRP A 162 -2.20 3.65 -7.58
C TRP A 162 -0.75 3.29 -7.20
N LEU A 163 0.23 3.94 -7.82
CA LEU A 163 1.65 3.71 -7.54
C LEU A 163 2.01 4.17 -6.12
N GLU A 164 1.53 5.34 -5.71
CA GLU A 164 1.73 5.87 -4.35
C GLU A 164 1.18 4.91 -3.29
N LYS A 165 -0.02 4.35 -3.53
CA LYS A 165 -0.59 3.32 -2.65
C LYS A 165 0.33 2.10 -2.53
N ILE A 166 0.88 1.61 -3.63
CA ILE A 166 1.81 0.45 -3.60
C ILE A 166 3.09 0.79 -2.86
N LEU A 167 3.64 1.99 -3.07
CA LEU A 167 4.87 2.41 -2.38
C LEU A 167 4.65 2.54 -0.87
N ALA A 168 3.45 2.95 -0.46
CA ALA A 168 3.06 3.06 0.94
C ALA A 168 2.79 1.70 1.63
N GLU A 169 2.47 0.63 0.88
CA GLU A 169 2.29 -0.71 1.43
C GLU A 169 3.64 -1.25 1.96
N ALA A 170 3.77 -1.42 3.28
CA ALA A 170 5.00 -1.88 3.96
C ALA A 170 5.32 -3.34 3.65
#